data_AF-A0A1Q9MY55-F1
#
_entry.id   AF-A0A1Q9MY55-F1
#
_cell.length_a   1.000
_cell.length_b   1.000
_cell.length_c   1.000
_cell.angle_alpha   90.00
_cell.angle_beta   90.00
_cell.angle_gamma   90.00
#
_symmetry.space_group_name_H-M   'P 1'
#
loop_
_entity.id
_entity.type
_entity.pdbx_description
1 polymer ?
#
loop_
_entity_poly.entity_id
_entity_poly.type
_entity_poly.pdbx_seq_one_letter_code
_entity_poly.pdbx_strand_id
1 'polypeptide(L)'
;MVENKVEFLSNYRKGTLSQNKNLLYMEDLFLSDSLNDLIPLYEPQLEPECVILSPKGKYTPRNALNNLTGTEWIQFTKSWFIHAPPPRNKEEVLHPAKFPEDLIAKYVEFFTKKGAWVLDPFAGTGSTQVACEWMGRNAIGIEITPHWAEIASRRSRNYTIIGDSTRLREMTLPPFDFCISSPPYWDMLRHSRGGSDSTHKDRIAKGLPTHFSEHENDLGNVEEYEAFLALLLKVYTQVAEKMKPGAYCAVVMQNIQKENQQFFPLAWDFALKMRGCGWKLCQEMVWCQRDKKLGIWGYPNSYISNVHHHYFLIFRAPNRVNDLKEKDE
;
A
#
# COMPACT_ATOMS: atom_id res chain seq x y z
N MET A 1 -27.63 15.56 18.91
CA MET A 1 -26.64 15.25 17.84
C MET A 1 -25.80 14.00 18.12
N VAL A 2 -25.75 13.48 19.35
CA VAL A 2 -25.01 12.23 19.68
C VAL A 2 -25.85 10.98 19.41
N GLU A 3 -27.18 11.04 19.59
CA GLU A 3 -28.08 9.88 19.42
C GLU A 3 -28.21 9.42 17.94
N ASN A 4 -28.21 10.34 16.98
CA ASN A 4 -28.28 9.98 15.55
C ASN A 4 -27.01 9.27 15.01
N LYS A 5 -25.85 9.43 15.67
CA LYS A 5 -24.59 8.77 15.25
C LYS A 5 -24.57 7.29 15.68
N VAL A 6 -25.17 6.98 16.84
CA VAL A 6 -25.34 5.61 17.35
C VAL A 6 -26.38 4.86 16.51
N GLU A 7 -27.46 5.52 16.10
CA GLU A 7 -28.52 4.91 15.29
C GLU A 7 -28.04 4.57 13.87
N PHE A 8 -27.24 5.45 13.24
CA PHE A 8 -26.59 5.18 11.95
C PHE A 8 -25.63 3.99 12.01
N LEU A 9 -24.76 3.91 13.03
CA LEU A 9 -23.86 2.78 13.24
C LEU A 9 -24.62 1.48 13.56
N SER A 10 -25.75 1.57 14.28
CA SER A 10 -26.58 0.41 14.61
C SER A 10 -27.37 -0.13 13.41
N ASN A 11 -27.81 0.76 12.51
CA ASN A 11 -28.53 0.38 11.29
C ASN A 11 -27.55 -0.13 10.20
N TYR A 12 -26.31 0.36 10.17
CA TYR A 12 -25.25 -0.21 9.33
C TYR A 12 -24.85 -1.63 9.81
N ARG A 13 -24.74 -1.83 11.13
CA ARG A 13 -24.49 -3.16 11.74
C ARG A 13 -25.61 -4.18 11.48
N LYS A 14 -26.85 -3.75 11.27
CA LYS A 14 -28.01 -4.64 11.04
C LYS A 14 -28.32 -4.91 9.56
N GLY A 15 -27.75 -4.15 8.62
CA GLY A 15 -28.04 -4.26 7.19
C GLY A 15 -27.07 -5.12 6.36
N THR A 16 -25.84 -5.32 6.84
CA THR A 16 -24.80 -6.06 6.09
C THR A 16 -23.76 -6.61 7.06
N LEU A 17 -24.16 -7.56 7.91
CA LEU A 17 -23.20 -8.53 8.42
C LEU A 17 -22.70 -9.31 7.21
N SER A 18 -21.55 -8.91 6.71
CA SER A 18 -20.81 -9.60 5.65
C SER A 18 -20.81 -11.11 5.94
N GLN A 19 -21.45 -11.89 5.08
CA GLN A 19 -21.30 -13.35 5.07
C GLN A 19 -19.83 -13.78 4.79
N ASN A 20 -18.96 -12.84 4.39
CA ASN A 20 -17.55 -13.07 4.18
C ASN A 20 -16.80 -12.94 5.52
N LYS A 21 -16.36 -14.10 6.05
CA LYS A 21 -15.62 -14.23 7.32
C LYS A 21 -14.29 -13.45 7.36
N ASN A 22 -13.77 -13.03 6.20
CA ASN A 22 -12.47 -12.38 6.08
C ASN A 22 -12.59 -10.85 5.92
N LEU A 23 -13.81 -10.30 5.97
CA LEU A 23 -14.08 -8.86 6.06
C LEU A 23 -14.41 -8.49 7.50
N LEU A 24 -13.60 -7.63 8.11
CA LEU A 24 -13.66 -7.29 9.53
C LEU A 24 -13.86 -5.79 9.70
N TYR A 25 -14.44 -5.39 10.83
CA TYR A 25 -14.46 -3.99 11.25
C TYR A 25 -13.37 -3.76 12.28
N MET A 26 -12.69 -2.62 12.19
CA MET A 26 -11.64 -2.22 13.11
C MET A 26 -12.11 -2.29 14.58
N GLU A 27 -13.35 -1.91 14.87
CA GLU A 27 -13.89 -1.88 16.23
C GLU A 27 -13.93 -3.27 16.87
N ASP A 28 -14.06 -4.33 16.06
CA ASP A 28 -14.07 -5.70 16.53
C ASP A 28 -12.66 -6.17 16.95
N LEU A 29 -11.61 -5.44 16.54
CA LEU A 29 -10.20 -5.73 16.81
C LEU A 29 -9.62 -4.95 17.99
N PHE A 30 -10.42 -4.08 18.62
CA PHE A 30 -10.02 -3.29 19.80
C PHE A 30 -10.20 -4.05 21.13
N LEU A 31 -11.10 -5.03 21.15
CA LEU A 31 -11.58 -5.68 22.38
C LEU A 31 -11.17 -7.15 22.49
N SER A 32 -10.41 -7.69 21.53
CA SER A 32 -9.92 -9.06 21.63
C SER A 32 -8.61 -9.10 22.43
N ASP A 33 -8.66 -9.67 23.63
CA ASP A 33 -7.49 -10.06 24.43
C ASP A 33 -6.75 -11.27 23.81
N SER A 34 -7.27 -11.78 22.70
CA SER A 34 -6.83 -12.96 21.99
C SER A 34 -6.28 -12.55 20.62
N LEU A 35 -4.96 -12.66 20.46
CA LEU A 35 -4.30 -12.71 19.15
C LEU A 35 -4.84 -13.85 18.25
N ASN A 36 -5.72 -14.73 18.76
CA ASN A 36 -6.07 -16.02 18.16
C ASN A 36 -7.25 -15.99 17.17
N ASP A 37 -7.90 -14.86 16.92
CA ASP A 37 -9.09 -14.85 16.04
C ASP A 37 -8.73 -14.78 14.55
N LEU A 38 -7.51 -14.32 14.22
CA LEU A 38 -6.99 -14.32 12.84
C LEU A 38 -6.21 -15.60 12.56
N ILE A 39 -6.91 -16.58 12.00
CA ILE A 39 -6.32 -17.87 11.62
C ILE A 39 -5.47 -17.68 10.35
N PRO A 40 -4.18 -18.05 10.33
CA PRO A 40 -3.37 -18.05 9.12
C PRO A 40 -3.99 -18.96 8.05
N LEU A 41 -4.10 -18.46 6.81
CA LEU A 41 -4.56 -19.21 5.65
C LEU A 41 -3.45 -20.08 5.04
N TYR A 42 -2.20 -19.69 5.28
CA TYR A 42 -1.01 -20.35 4.76
C TYR A 42 0.00 -20.57 5.88
N GLU A 43 0.50 -21.79 5.98
CA GLU A 43 1.54 -22.14 6.95
C GLU A 43 2.94 -21.89 6.37
N PRO A 44 3.93 -21.57 7.24
CA PRO A 44 5.33 -21.55 6.84
C PRO A 44 5.75 -22.89 6.22
N GLN A 45 6.45 -22.84 5.09
CA GLN A 45 7.01 -24.06 4.51
C GLN A 45 8.25 -24.51 5.28
N LEU A 46 8.43 -25.83 5.39
CA LEU A 46 9.67 -26.40 5.87
C LEU A 46 10.82 -26.02 4.95
N GLU A 47 11.85 -25.39 5.52
CA GLU A 47 13.03 -24.99 4.77
C GLU A 47 13.92 -26.22 4.51
N PRO A 48 14.43 -26.38 3.29
CA PRO A 48 15.33 -27.49 2.99
C PRO A 48 16.64 -27.31 3.77
N GLU A 49 17.14 -28.37 4.39
CA GLU A 49 18.38 -28.32 5.18
C GLU A 49 19.64 -28.21 4.29
N CYS A 50 19.49 -28.43 2.98
CA CYS A 50 20.59 -28.48 2.02
C CYS A 50 20.41 -27.52 0.85
N VAL A 51 21.52 -27.22 0.16
CA VAL A 51 21.54 -26.40 -1.06
C VAL A 51 20.75 -27.12 -2.16
N ILE A 52 19.73 -26.46 -2.71
CA ILE A 52 18.97 -26.99 -3.85
C ILE A 52 19.62 -26.48 -5.15
N LEU A 53 19.91 -27.40 -6.06
CA LEU A 53 20.33 -27.08 -7.42
C LEU A 53 19.09 -27.02 -8.32
N SER A 54 18.85 -25.88 -8.95
CA SER A 54 17.81 -25.69 -9.96
C SER A 54 18.44 -25.32 -11.30
N PRO A 55 17.70 -25.46 -12.43
CA PRO A 55 18.15 -24.93 -13.72
C PRO A 55 18.45 -23.42 -13.70
N LYS A 56 17.85 -22.68 -12.75
CA LYS A 56 18.03 -21.23 -12.58
C LYS A 56 19.15 -20.87 -11.58
N GLY A 57 19.88 -21.84 -11.07
CA GLY A 57 21.00 -21.64 -10.13
C GLY A 57 20.79 -22.31 -8.78
N LYS A 58 21.66 -21.93 -7.83
CA LYS A 58 21.72 -22.53 -6.48
C LYS A 58 20.83 -21.75 -5.52
N TYR A 59 19.95 -22.47 -4.82
CA TYR A 59 19.23 -21.96 -3.65
C TYR A 59 20.01 -22.26 -2.38
N THR A 60 20.16 -21.27 -1.50
CA THR A 60 20.84 -21.43 -0.21
C THR A 60 19.82 -21.37 0.92
N PRO A 61 19.70 -22.42 1.76
CA PRO A 61 18.83 -22.41 2.94
C PRO A 61 19.14 -21.29 3.94
N ARG A 62 20.37 -20.73 3.88
CA ARG A 62 20.78 -19.60 4.73
C ARG A 62 20.07 -18.29 4.39
N ASN A 63 19.41 -18.20 3.24
CA ASN A 63 18.65 -17.01 2.88
C ASN A 63 17.37 -16.95 3.71
N ALA A 64 17.37 -16.08 4.72
CA ALA A 64 16.22 -15.89 5.60
C ALA A 64 15.09 -15.08 4.94
N LEU A 65 15.37 -14.34 3.86
CA LEU A 65 14.43 -13.39 3.28
C LEU A 65 13.47 -14.05 2.27
N ASN A 66 14.01 -14.89 1.38
CA ASN A 66 13.25 -15.50 0.29
C ASN A 66 13.85 -16.82 -0.19
N ASN A 67 13.14 -17.46 -1.11
CA ASN A 67 13.49 -18.75 -1.68
C ASN A 67 14.08 -18.65 -3.11
N LEU A 68 14.74 -17.52 -3.43
CA LEU A 68 15.28 -17.23 -4.76
C LEU A 68 16.72 -17.73 -4.93
N THR A 69 17.10 -18.05 -6.17
CA THR A 69 18.51 -18.25 -6.52
C THR A 69 19.25 -16.92 -6.59
N GLY A 70 20.59 -16.94 -6.55
CA GLY A 70 21.38 -15.71 -6.74
C GLY A 70 21.13 -15.00 -8.08
N THR A 71 20.81 -15.77 -9.13
CA THR A 71 20.49 -15.23 -10.46
C THR A 71 19.12 -14.55 -10.48
N GLU A 72 18.14 -15.08 -9.75
CA GLU A 72 16.84 -14.43 -9.60
C GLU A 72 16.94 -13.19 -8.71
N TRP A 73 17.71 -13.27 -7.62
CA TRP A 73 17.94 -12.18 -6.68
C TRP A 73 18.51 -10.93 -7.36
N ILE A 74 19.59 -11.06 -8.14
CA ILE A 74 20.27 -9.92 -8.76
C ILE A 74 19.39 -9.18 -9.79
N GLN A 75 18.38 -9.84 -10.37
CA GLN A 75 17.47 -9.14 -11.29
C GLN A 75 16.59 -8.13 -10.55
N PHE A 76 16.20 -8.44 -9.32
CA PHE A 76 15.36 -7.58 -8.50
C PHE A 76 16.12 -6.36 -7.97
N THR A 77 17.45 -6.44 -7.81
CA THR A 77 18.24 -5.34 -7.23
C THR A 77 18.46 -4.15 -8.19
N LYS A 78 17.92 -4.19 -9.41
CA LYS A 78 18.00 -3.07 -10.36
C LYS A 78 17.29 -1.85 -9.79
N SER A 79 17.94 -0.69 -9.85
CA SER A 79 17.40 0.58 -9.36
C SER A 79 16.29 1.18 -10.23
N TRP A 80 15.99 0.58 -11.39
CA TRP A 80 14.88 0.99 -12.23
C TRP A 80 14.36 -0.16 -13.08
N PHE A 81 13.09 -0.07 -13.46
CA PHE A 81 12.45 -1.05 -14.34
C PHE A 81 11.27 -0.43 -15.09
N ILE A 82 10.83 -1.11 -16.15
CA ILE A 82 9.58 -0.85 -16.84
C ILE A 82 8.64 -2.01 -16.52
N HIS A 83 7.41 -1.69 -16.12
CA HIS A 83 6.34 -2.68 -15.93
C HIS A 83 5.08 -2.13 -16.57
N ALA A 84 4.58 -2.83 -17.60
CA ALA A 84 3.36 -2.48 -18.30
C ALA A 84 2.37 -3.65 -18.12
N PRO A 85 1.35 -3.50 -17.24
CA PRO A 85 0.38 -4.56 -17.03
C PRO A 85 -0.47 -4.77 -18.30
N PRO A 86 -0.96 -6.00 -18.55
CA PRO A 86 -1.86 -6.25 -19.67
C PRO A 86 -3.18 -5.45 -19.55
N PRO A 87 -3.89 -5.18 -20.66
CA PRO A 87 -5.19 -4.51 -20.63
C PRO A 87 -6.22 -5.28 -19.79
N ARG A 88 -6.95 -4.58 -18.93
CA ARG A 88 -7.82 -5.15 -17.88
C ARG A 88 -9.31 -5.20 -18.26
N ASN A 89 -10.08 -6.05 -17.55
CA ASN A 89 -11.53 -6.24 -17.75
C ASN A 89 -12.39 -5.08 -17.17
N LYS A 90 -13.63 -4.91 -17.66
CA LYS A 90 -14.51 -3.75 -17.37
C LYS A 90 -14.83 -3.51 -15.87
N GLU A 91 -14.95 -4.56 -15.06
CA GLU A 91 -15.24 -4.44 -13.61
C GLU A 91 -14.02 -3.96 -12.80
N GLU A 92 -12.81 -4.09 -13.35
CA GLU A 92 -11.57 -3.65 -12.70
C GLU A 92 -11.25 -2.16 -12.95
N VAL A 93 -11.99 -1.50 -13.85
CA VAL A 93 -11.80 -0.11 -14.31
C VAL A 93 -12.29 0.94 -13.29
N LEU A 94 -13.08 0.53 -12.30
CA LEU A 94 -13.76 1.46 -11.39
C LEU A 94 -12.83 2.16 -10.40
N HIS A 95 -11.69 1.57 -10.02
CA HIS A 95 -10.76 2.19 -9.06
C HIS A 95 -9.68 3.03 -9.77
N PRO A 96 -9.47 4.30 -9.37
CA PRO A 96 -8.61 5.25 -10.10
C PRO A 96 -7.14 4.88 -10.27
N ALA A 97 -6.59 4.10 -9.33
CA ALA A 97 -5.16 3.80 -9.28
C ALA A 97 -4.91 2.40 -8.71
N LYS A 98 -5.13 1.34 -9.50
CA LYS A 98 -4.84 -0.05 -9.04
C LYS A 98 -3.39 -0.43 -9.32
N PHE A 99 -2.65 -0.61 -8.23
CA PHE A 99 -1.30 -1.14 -8.19
C PHE A 99 -1.25 -2.59 -8.75
N PRO A 100 -0.41 -2.92 -9.76
CA PRO A 100 -0.47 -4.24 -10.41
C PRO A 100 -0.12 -5.40 -9.48
N GLU A 101 -0.99 -6.39 -9.42
CA GLU A 101 -0.89 -7.58 -8.56
C GLU A 101 0.38 -8.39 -8.85
N ASP A 102 0.74 -8.51 -10.13
CA ASP A 102 1.95 -9.22 -10.56
C ASP A 102 3.24 -8.47 -10.18
N LEU A 103 3.19 -7.14 -10.14
CA LEU A 103 4.28 -6.32 -9.61
C LEU A 103 4.39 -6.50 -8.10
N ILE A 104 3.27 -6.43 -7.36
CA ILE A 104 3.25 -6.68 -5.92
C ILE A 104 3.79 -8.07 -5.59
N ALA A 105 3.39 -9.10 -6.34
CA ALA A 105 3.81 -10.48 -6.13
C ALA A 105 5.34 -10.62 -6.19
N LYS A 106 6.04 -9.88 -7.06
CA LYS A 106 7.52 -9.86 -7.12
C LYS A 106 8.13 -9.34 -5.82
N TYR A 107 7.56 -8.28 -5.23
CA TYR A 107 8.04 -7.71 -3.97
C TYR A 107 7.72 -8.63 -2.79
N VAL A 108 6.51 -9.19 -2.75
CA VAL A 108 6.12 -10.19 -1.74
C VAL A 108 7.05 -11.39 -1.81
N GLU A 109 7.34 -11.92 -3.00
CA GLU A 109 8.27 -13.03 -3.18
C GLU A 109 9.69 -12.69 -2.74
N PHE A 110 10.17 -11.50 -3.07
CA PHE A 110 11.52 -11.09 -2.74
C PHE A 110 11.71 -10.79 -1.24
N PHE A 111 10.71 -10.22 -0.57
CA PHE A 111 10.85 -9.82 0.84
C PHE A 111 10.27 -10.82 1.83
N THR A 112 9.68 -11.93 1.36
CA THR A 112 9.06 -12.92 2.25
C THR A 112 9.21 -14.37 1.77
N LYS A 113 9.10 -15.28 2.73
CA LYS A 113 8.86 -16.70 2.49
C LYS A 113 7.36 -17.03 2.51
N LYS A 114 6.99 -18.22 2.04
CA LYS A 114 5.60 -18.69 2.11
C LYS A 114 5.12 -18.76 3.56
N GLY A 115 3.83 -18.51 3.77
CA GLY A 115 3.23 -18.42 5.11
C GLY A 115 3.55 -17.14 5.89
N ALA A 116 4.42 -16.26 5.37
CA ALA A 116 4.69 -14.97 5.99
C ALA A 116 3.45 -14.07 6.00
N TRP A 117 3.43 -13.11 6.93
CA TRP A 117 2.37 -12.10 7.05
C TRP A 117 2.76 -10.80 6.36
N VAL A 118 1.88 -10.28 5.50
CA VAL A 118 2.05 -9.03 4.75
C VAL A 118 0.97 -8.02 5.14
N LEU A 119 1.37 -6.78 5.38
CA LEU A 119 0.46 -5.66 5.67
C LEU A 119 0.35 -4.71 4.47
N ASP A 120 -0.88 -4.28 4.19
CA ASP A 120 -1.16 -3.11 3.33
C ASP A 120 -2.07 -2.12 4.09
N PRO A 121 -1.53 -1.00 4.61
CA PRO A 121 -2.35 0.00 5.30
C PRO A 121 -3.25 0.83 4.38
N PHE A 122 -3.22 0.63 3.06
CA PHE A 122 -4.04 1.39 2.10
C PHE A 122 -4.57 0.47 1.00
N ALA A 123 -5.30 -0.57 1.40
CA ALA A 123 -5.57 -1.73 0.57
C ALA A 123 -6.42 -1.42 -0.67
N GLY A 124 -7.28 -0.40 -0.64
CA GLY A 124 -8.19 -0.08 -1.73
C GLY A 124 -9.00 -1.31 -2.15
N THR A 125 -8.85 -1.73 -3.40
CA THR A 125 -9.52 -2.94 -3.93
C THR A 125 -8.77 -4.26 -3.70
N GLY A 126 -7.74 -4.28 -2.85
CA GLY A 126 -7.13 -5.51 -2.35
C GLY A 126 -6.07 -6.16 -3.25
N SER A 127 -5.34 -5.40 -4.06
CA SER A 127 -4.32 -5.96 -4.97
C SER A 127 -3.18 -6.66 -4.22
N THR A 128 -2.82 -6.18 -3.01
CA THR A 128 -1.82 -6.84 -2.16
C THR A 128 -2.33 -8.19 -1.63
N GLN A 129 -3.58 -8.25 -1.16
CA GLN A 129 -4.22 -9.48 -0.71
C GLN A 129 -4.24 -10.55 -1.82
N VAL A 130 -4.61 -10.16 -3.05
CA VAL A 130 -4.61 -11.05 -4.22
C VAL A 130 -3.21 -11.57 -4.53
N ALA A 131 -2.20 -10.69 -4.57
CA ALA A 131 -0.82 -11.07 -4.82
C ALA A 131 -0.27 -12.03 -3.75
N CYS A 132 -0.57 -11.78 -2.48
CA CYS A 132 -0.19 -12.67 -1.38
C CYS A 132 -0.86 -14.05 -1.51
N GLU A 133 -2.13 -14.10 -1.91
CA GLU A 133 -2.83 -15.37 -2.16
C GLU A 133 -2.18 -16.18 -3.30
N TRP A 134 -1.83 -15.54 -4.43
CA TRP A 134 -1.10 -16.21 -5.52
C TRP A 134 0.24 -16.79 -5.06
N MET A 135 0.89 -16.08 -4.14
CA MET A 135 2.19 -16.43 -3.63
C MET A 135 2.11 -17.36 -2.40
N GLY A 136 0.93 -17.65 -1.84
CA GLY A 136 0.80 -18.46 -0.63
C GLY A 136 1.34 -17.77 0.64
N ARG A 137 1.03 -16.48 0.79
CA ARG A 137 1.32 -15.65 1.97
C ARG A 137 0.01 -15.17 2.60
N ASN A 138 0.05 -14.93 3.90
CA ASN A 138 -1.04 -14.32 4.63
C ASN A 138 -0.99 -12.82 4.46
N ALA A 139 -2.12 -12.16 4.29
CA ALA A 139 -2.20 -10.71 4.16
C ALA A 139 -3.34 -10.12 4.97
N ILE A 140 -3.10 -8.89 5.45
CA ILE A 140 -4.10 -8.01 6.04
C ILE A 140 -4.04 -6.69 5.29
N GLY A 141 -5.16 -6.31 4.67
CA GLY A 141 -5.33 -4.99 4.10
C GLY A 141 -6.26 -4.13 4.93
N ILE A 142 -5.93 -2.86 5.13
CA ILE A 142 -6.79 -1.88 5.81
C ILE A 142 -7.31 -0.90 4.77
N GLU A 143 -8.62 -0.69 4.79
CA GLU A 143 -9.30 0.21 3.87
C GLU A 143 -10.38 0.98 4.62
N ILE A 144 -10.35 2.30 4.51
CA ILE A 144 -11.27 3.16 5.27
C ILE A 144 -12.67 3.17 4.67
N THR A 145 -12.79 2.92 3.36
CA THR A 145 -14.05 2.95 2.63
C THR A 145 -14.68 1.55 2.60
N PRO A 146 -15.84 1.33 3.24
CA PRO A 146 -16.49 0.02 3.26
C PRO A 146 -16.73 -0.57 1.86
N HIS A 147 -17.06 0.27 0.88
CA HIS A 147 -17.27 -0.15 -0.51
C HIS A 147 -16.02 -0.80 -1.14
N TRP A 148 -14.84 -0.18 -0.97
CA TRP A 148 -13.59 -0.70 -1.51
C TRP A 148 -13.12 -1.94 -0.74
N ALA A 149 -13.28 -1.93 0.59
CA ALA A 149 -12.99 -3.07 1.45
C ALA A 149 -13.84 -4.30 1.07
N GLU A 150 -15.12 -4.11 0.76
CA GLU A 150 -15.99 -5.19 0.32
C GLU A 150 -15.52 -5.77 -1.02
N ILE A 151 -15.14 -4.93 -1.98
CA ILE A 151 -14.55 -5.37 -3.25
C ILE A 151 -13.25 -6.16 -3.00
N ALA A 152 -12.36 -5.67 -2.14
CA ALA A 152 -11.13 -6.36 -1.78
C ALA A 152 -11.40 -7.75 -1.20
N SER A 153 -12.35 -7.85 -0.25
CA SER A 153 -12.71 -9.11 0.41
C SER A 153 -13.30 -10.16 -0.56
N ARG A 154 -13.95 -9.72 -1.65
CA ARG A 154 -14.48 -10.62 -2.69
C ARG A 154 -13.40 -11.13 -3.64
N ARG A 155 -12.28 -10.41 -3.78
CA ARG A 155 -11.19 -10.74 -4.71
C ARG A 155 -10.16 -11.69 -4.11
N SER A 156 -10.05 -11.75 -2.79
CA SER A 156 -9.10 -12.63 -2.11
C SER A 156 -9.66 -13.19 -0.81
N ARG A 157 -9.18 -14.37 -0.43
CA ARG A 157 -9.47 -14.98 0.88
C ARG A 157 -8.70 -14.31 2.02
N ASN A 158 -7.67 -13.53 1.75
CA ASN A 158 -6.94 -12.79 2.79
C ASN A 158 -7.83 -11.75 3.49
N TYR A 159 -7.42 -11.33 4.69
CA TYR A 159 -8.23 -10.47 5.53
C TYR A 159 -8.25 -9.03 5.01
N THR A 160 -9.41 -8.41 5.09
CA THR A 160 -9.61 -6.98 4.84
C THR A 160 -10.31 -6.37 6.05
N ILE A 161 -9.75 -5.29 6.57
CA ILE A 161 -10.28 -4.54 7.71
C ILE A 161 -10.83 -3.22 7.20
N ILE A 162 -12.10 -2.96 7.49
CA ILE A 162 -12.71 -1.65 7.34
C ILE A 162 -12.22 -0.80 8.51
N GLY A 163 -11.39 0.21 8.23
CA GLY A 163 -10.80 1.01 9.30
C GLY A 163 -9.85 2.13 8.85
N ASP A 164 -9.57 3.01 9.80
CA ASP A 164 -8.64 4.13 9.68
C ASP A 164 -7.18 3.73 10.04
N SER A 165 -6.29 3.70 9.06
CA SER A 165 -4.89 3.32 9.27
C SER A 165 -4.12 4.22 10.24
N THR A 166 -4.63 5.41 10.56
CA THR A 166 -4.05 6.27 11.61
C THR A 166 -4.30 5.77 13.03
N ARG A 167 -5.09 4.70 13.19
CA ARG A 167 -5.40 4.03 14.46
C ARG A 167 -4.93 2.57 14.49
N LEU A 168 -3.99 2.21 13.62
CA LEU A 168 -3.43 0.86 13.50
C LEU A 168 -2.90 0.30 14.84
N ARG A 169 -2.33 1.14 15.70
CA ARG A 169 -1.81 0.77 17.02
C ARG A 169 -2.86 0.09 17.88
N GLU A 170 -4.09 0.57 17.80
CA GLU A 170 -5.24 0.12 18.60
C GLU A 170 -5.73 -1.28 18.22
N MET A 171 -5.40 -1.77 17.01
CA MET A 171 -5.81 -3.10 16.55
C MET A 171 -4.87 -4.19 17.07
N THR A 172 -5.42 -5.28 17.59
CA THR A 172 -4.66 -6.52 17.85
C THR A 172 -4.44 -7.27 16.54
N LEU A 173 -3.19 -7.30 16.04
CA LEU A 173 -2.80 -7.88 14.75
C LEU A 173 -1.55 -8.76 14.90
N PRO A 174 -1.34 -9.76 14.00
CA PRO A 174 -0.10 -10.53 13.98
C PRO A 174 1.10 -9.65 13.59
N PRO A 175 2.32 -10.04 13.97
CA PRO A 175 3.53 -9.34 13.54
C PRO A 175 3.81 -9.59 12.05
N PHE A 176 4.10 -8.54 11.29
CA PHE A 176 4.27 -8.61 9.84
C PHE A 176 5.74 -8.76 9.40
N ASP A 177 5.97 -9.63 8.41
CA ASP A 177 7.27 -9.86 7.77
C ASP A 177 7.57 -8.83 6.68
N PHE A 178 6.53 -8.26 6.08
CA PHE A 178 6.65 -7.28 5.01
C PHE A 178 5.45 -6.34 5.01
N CYS A 179 5.67 -5.09 4.65
CA CYS A 179 4.62 -4.13 4.38
C CYS A 179 4.78 -3.62 2.95
N ILE A 180 3.70 -3.57 2.19
CA ILE A 180 3.71 -2.92 0.87
C ILE A 180 2.42 -2.15 0.67
N SER A 181 2.54 -0.92 0.18
CA SER A 181 1.37 -0.11 -0.12
C SER A 181 1.66 0.99 -1.14
N SER A 182 0.57 1.52 -1.67
CA SER A 182 0.53 2.74 -2.48
C SER A 182 -0.42 3.72 -1.77
N PRO A 183 0.08 4.55 -0.84
CA PRO A 183 -0.77 5.52 -0.14
C PRO A 183 -1.45 6.49 -1.11
N PRO A 184 -2.52 7.18 -0.69
CA PRO A 184 -3.10 8.25 -1.51
C PRO A 184 -2.04 9.30 -1.83
N TYR A 185 -1.99 9.78 -3.07
CA TYR A 185 -1.03 10.80 -3.48
C TYR A 185 -1.56 12.20 -3.15
N TRP A 186 -1.77 12.45 -1.86
CA TRP A 186 -2.41 13.66 -1.33
C TRP A 186 -3.74 13.91 -2.06
N ASP A 187 -3.94 15.08 -2.63
CA ASP A 187 -5.15 15.48 -3.35
C ASP A 187 -4.99 15.38 -4.89
N MET A 188 -4.01 14.63 -5.42
CA MET A 188 -3.69 14.59 -6.85
C MET A 188 -4.89 14.27 -7.75
N LEU A 189 -5.85 13.47 -7.28
CA LEU A 189 -7.04 13.11 -8.07
C LEU A 189 -8.06 14.26 -8.20
N ARG A 190 -8.05 15.23 -7.28
CA ARG A 190 -9.03 16.33 -7.20
C ARG A 190 -8.78 17.45 -8.21
N HIS A 191 -7.59 17.52 -8.79
CA HIS A 191 -7.17 18.65 -9.65
C HIS A 191 -6.97 18.18 -11.09
N SER A 192 -7.48 18.97 -12.04
CA SER A 192 -7.37 18.66 -13.47
C SER A 192 -6.24 19.51 -14.05
N ARG A 193 -5.19 18.88 -14.58
CA ARG A 193 -4.13 19.65 -15.26
C ARG A 193 -4.69 20.32 -16.54
N GLY A 194 -5.27 21.51 -16.41
CA GLY A 194 -5.60 22.45 -17.47
C GLY A 194 -6.32 21.93 -18.74
N GLY A 195 -6.16 22.70 -19.82
CA GLY A 195 -7.03 22.71 -21.01
C GLY A 195 -6.92 21.57 -22.02
N SER A 196 -6.08 20.54 -21.83
CA SER A 196 -6.02 19.40 -22.76
C SER A 196 -6.75 18.16 -22.22
N ASP A 197 -6.92 17.13 -23.06
CA ASP A 197 -7.55 15.85 -22.69
C ASP A 197 -6.73 15.16 -21.60
N SER A 198 -7.16 15.36 -20.35
CA SER A 198 -6.52 14.79 -19.18
C SER A 198 -7.22 13.51 -18.76
N THR A 199 -6.50 12.61 -18.09
CA THR A 199 -7.06 11.38 -17.51
C THR A 199 -8.23 11.69 -16.56
N HIS A 200 -8.25 12.89 -15.95
CA HIS A 200 -9.35 13.38 -15.13
C HIS A 200 -10.62 13.68 -15.96
N LYS A 201 -10.50 14.38 -17.11
CA LYS A 201 -11.62 14.62 -18.02
C LYS A 201 -12.15 13.33 -18.64
N ASP A 202 -11.27 12.40 -19.01
CA ASP A 202 -11.65 11.07 -19.49
C ASP A 202 -12.41 10.26 -18.43
N ARG A 203 -12.08 10.43 -17.14
CA ARG A 203 -12.77 9.78 -16.01
C ARG A 203 -14.13 10.39 -15.76
N ILE A 204 -14.25 11.71 -15.76
CA ILE A 204 -15.53 12.43 -15.67
C ILE A 204 -16.46 11.99 -16.80
N ALA A 205 -15.95 11.98 -18.04
CA ALA A 205 -16.72 11.56 -19.22
C ALA A 205 -17.19 10.09 -19.15
N LYS A 206 -16.49 9.25 -18.37
CA LYS A 206 -16.82 7.84 -18.13
C LYS A 206 -17.58 7.59 -16.82
N GLY A 207 -17.94 8.64 -16.06
CA GLY A 207 -18.60 8.51 -14.75
C GLY A 207 -17.76 7.80 -13.69
N LEU A 208 -16.42 7.82 -13.82
CA LEU A 208 -15.50 7.17 -12.90
C LEU A 208 -15.15 8.10 -11.72
N PRO A 209 -14.90 7.57 -10.50
CA PRO A 209 -14.59 8.39 -9.32
C PRO A 209 -13.40 9.33 -9.54
N THR A 210 -13.53 10.58 -9.10
CA THR A 210 -12.50 11.64 -9.21
C THR A 210 -11.81 11.95 -7.87
N HIS A 211 -12.19 11.25 -6.80
CA HIS A 211 -11.54 11.29 -5.48
C HIS A 211 -11.42 9.86 -4.93
N PHE A 212 -10.58 9.65 -3.92
CA PHE A 212 -10.36 8.31 -3.32
C PHE A 212 -11.58 7.88 -2.47
N SER A 213 -12.08 8.77 -1.60
CA SER A 213 -13.36 8.61 -0.89
C SER A 213 -13.90 9.96 -0.37
N GLU A 214 -15.16 9.98 0.05
CA GLU A 214 -15.78 11.12 0.79
C GLU A 214 -15.62 10.98 2.33
N HIS A 215 -14.82 10.02 2.80
CA HIS A 215 -14.69 9.76 4.24
C HIS A 215 -13.87 10.88 4.92
N GLU A 216 -14.35 11.38 6.07
CA GLU A 216 -13.73 12.53 6.76
C GLU A 216 -12.26 12.32 7.13
N ASN A 217 -11.90 11.07 7.49
CA ASN A 217 -10.54 10.69 7.87
C ASN A 217 -9.70 10.10 6.73
N ASP A 218 -10.17 10.14 5.47
CA ASP A 218 -9.34 9.71 4.34
C ASP A 218 -8.20 10.71 4.13
N LEU A 219 -6.95 10.23 4.14
CA LEU A 219 -5.76 11.04 3.94
C LEU A 219 -5.78 11.76 2.58
N GLY A 220 -6.47 11.23 1.57
CA GLY A 220 -6.67 11.88 0.28
C GLY A 220 -7.55 13.14 0.33
N ASN A 221 -8.18 13.42 1.47
CA ASN A 221 -9.05 14.58 1.69
C ASN A 221 -8.35 15.73 2.41
N VAL A 222 -7.10 15.54 2.85
CA VAL A 222 -6.31 16.54 3.56
C VAL A 222 -5.83 17.63 2.59
N GLU A 223 -6.16 18.89 2.87
CA GLU A 223 -5.81 20.01 1.97
C GLU A 223 -4.39 20.54 2.14
N GLU A 224 -3.82 20.45 3.34
CA GLU A 224 -2.49 21.00 3.65
C GLU A 224 -1.39 19.95 3.49
N TYR A 225 -0.34 20.26 2.73
CA TYR A 225 0.70 19.29 2.36
C TYR A 225 1.48 18.74 3.58
N GLU A 226 1.88 19.62 4.50
CA GLU A 226 2.61 19.19 5.71
C GLU A 226 1.71 18.41 6.67
N ALA A 227 0.41 18.74 6.74
CA ALA A 227 -0.55 17.97 7.53
C ALA A 227 -0.75 16.57 6.95
N PHE A 228 -0.83 16.46 5.61
CA PHE A 228 -0.88 15.18 4.91
C PHE A 228 0.36 14.33 5.23
N LEU A 229 1.57 14.91 5.11
CA LEU A 229 2.80 14.22 5.44
C LEU A 229 2.84 13.76 6.91
N ALA A 230 2.38 14.60 7.85
CA ALA A 230 2.33 14.25 9.26
C ALA A 230 1.40 13.06 9.54
N LEU A 231 0.21 13.04 8.94
CA LEU A 231 -0.72 11.91 9.04
C LEU A 231 -0.16 10.65 8.40
N LEU A 232 0.48 10.77 7.23
CA LEU A 232 1.11 9.64 6.57
C LEU A 232 2.22 9.05 7.44
N LEU A 233 3.08 9.89 8.03
CA LEU A 233 4.11 9.45 8.98
C LEU A 233 3.50 8.79 10.21
N LYS A 234 2.41 9.33 10.75
CA LYS A 234 1.68 8.70 11.87
C LYS A 234 1.23 7.28 11.54
N VAL A 235 0.77 7.02 10.31
CA VAL A 235 0.45 5.66 9.86
C VAL A 235 1.70 4.79 9.86
N TYR A 236 2.78 5.24 9.22
CA TYR A 236 3.99 4.41 9.10
C TYR A 236 4.76 4.21 10.40
N THR A 237 4.67 5.14 11.36
CA THR A 237 5.17 4.91 12.72
C THR A 237 4.43 3.74 13.38
N GLN A 238 3.11 3.66 13.22
CA GLN A 238 2.33 2.53 13.73
C GLN A 238 2.55 1.24 12.92
N VAL A 239 2.81 1.35 11.62
CA VAL A 239 3.24 0.19 10.82
C VAL A 239 4.51 -0.40 11.41
N ALA A 240 5.51 0.43 11.74
CA ALA A 240 6.76 -0.04 12.34
C ALA A 240 6.53 -0.86 13.63
N GLU A 241 5.55 -0.46 14.46
CA GLU A 241 5.17 -1.15 15.69
C GLU A 241 4.56 -2.54 15.44
N LYS A 242 3.90 -2.74 14.30
CA LYS A 242 3.30 -4.03 13.91
C LYS A 242 4.27 -4.92 13.10
N MET A 243 5.42 -4.40 12.70
CA MET A 243 6.40 -5.13 11.91
C MET A 243 7.40 -5.91 12.79
N LYS A 244 7.87 -7.04 12.29
CA LYS A 244 8.99 -7.76 12.90
C LYS A 244 10.26 -6.89 12.84
N PRO A 245 11.14 -6.94 13.86
CA PRO A 245 12.39 -6.19 13.87
C PRO A 245 13.22 -6.42 12.62
N GLY A 246 13.60 -5.34 11.94
CA GLY A 246 14.43 -5.41 10.73
C GLY A 246 13.73 -5.97 9.49
N ALA A 247 12.40 -6.16 9.52
CA ALA A 247 11.57 -6.45 8.35
C ALA A 247 11.58 -5.29 7.34
N TYR A 248 11.05 -5.52 6.13
CA TYR A 248 11.08 -4.54 5.05
C TYR A 248 9.71 -3.91 4.78
N CYS A 249 9.71 -2.66 4.36
CA CYS A 249 8.53 -1.94 3.91
C CYS A 249 8.80 -1.34 2.54
N ALA A 250 7.91 -1.56 1.57
CA ALA A 250 7.96 -0.93 0.26
C ALA A 250 6.80 0.06 0.12
N VAL A 251 7.12 1.34 -0.10
CA VAL A 251 6.13 2.40 -0.29
C VAL A 251 6.22 2.92 -1.71
N VAL A 252 5.11 2.82 -2.44
CA VAL A 252 5.02 3.29 -3.83
C VAL A 252 4.44 4.68 -3.87
N MET A 253 5.19 5.63 -4.43
CA MET A 253 4.79 7.05 -4.46
C MET A 253 5.15 7.71 -5.78
N GLN A 254 4.38 8.73 -6.16
CA GLN A 254 4.70 9.62 -7.27
C GLN A 254 4.83 11.06 -6.77
N ASN A 255 5.77 11.82 -7.34
CA ASN A 255 5.87 13.25 -7.08
C ASN A 255 4.69 13.99 -7.71
N ILE A 256 4.28 15.10 -7.10
CA ILE A 256 3.05 15.80 -7.48
C ILE A 256 3.42 17.07 -8.24
N GLN A 257 2.83 17.23 -9.43
CA GLN A 257 2.87 18.49 -10.18
C GLN A 257 1.47 19.11 -10.15
N LYS A 258 1.36 20.28 -9.53
CA LYS A 258 0.13 21.08 -9.39
C LYS A 258 -0.08 22.03 -10.57
N GLU A 259 -1.32 22.53 -10.69
CA GLU A 259 -1.76 23.45 -11.75
C GLU A 259 -1.04 24.81 -11.70
N ASN A 260 -0.68 25.29 -10.50
CA ASN A 260 0.09 26.51 -10.29
C ASN A 260 1.60 26.36 -10.59
N GLN A 261 1.99 25.34 -11.37
CA GLN A 261 3.37 24.97 -11.69
C GLN A 261 4.24 24.53 -10.50
N GLN A 262 3.66 24.42 -9.30
CA GLN A 262 4.39 23.96 -8.13
C GLN A 262 4.62 22.45 -8.19
N PHE A 263 5.87 22.05 -7.94
CA PHE A 263 6.29 20.65 -7.88
C PHE A 263 6.55 20.26 -6.42
N PHE A 264 5.92 19.18 -5.99
CA PHE A 264 6.10 18.61 -4.66
C PHE A 264 6.83 17.27 -4.79
N PRO A 265 8.06 17.15 -4.26
CA PRO A 265 8.84 15.93 -4.28
C PRO A 265 8.36 14.94 -3.22
N LEU A 266 7.05 14.63 -3.22
CA LEU A 266 6.35 13.87 -2.18
C LEU A 266 7.07 12.60 -1.76
N ALA A 267 7.58 11.83 -2.72
CA ALA A 267 8.31 10.60 -2.41
C ALA A 267 9.53 10.86 -1.52
N TRP A 268 10.29 11.92 -1.79
CA TRP A 268 11.52 12.24 -1.08
C TRP A 268 11.26 12.99 0.23
N ASP A 269 10.29 13.91 0.27
CA ASP A 269 9.90 14.56 1.52
C ASP A 269 9.44 13.52 2.54
N PHE A 270 8.61 12.56 2.10
CA PHE A 270 8.21 11.43 2.90
C PHE A 270 9.40 10.54 3.31
N ALA A 271 10.27 10.15 2.37
CA ALA A 271 11.41 9.29 2.67
C ALA A 271 12.38 9.87 3.69
N LEU A 272 12.65 11.18 3.62
CA LEU A 272 13.53 11.87 4.55
C LEU A 272 12.90 11.97 5.95
N LYS A 273 11.59 12.26 6.04
CA LYS A 273 10.89 12.28 7.33
C LYS A 273 10.75 10.88 7.93
N MET A 274 10.53 9.84 7.12
CA MET A 274 10.55 8.44 7.55
C MET A 274 11.89 8.05 8.20
N ARG A 275 13.02 8.50 7.62
CA ARG A 275 14.35 8.31 8.23
C ARG A 275 14.49 8.97 9.58
N GLY A 276 13.87 10.14 9.76
CA GLY A 276 13.76 10.82 11.05
C GLY A 276 12.96 10.04 12.09
N CYS A 277 12.07 9.15 11.65
CA CYS A 277 11.24 8.29 12.50
C CYS A 277 11.85 6.89 12.72
N GLY A 278 13.16 6.72 12.53
CA GLY A 278 13.88 5.45 12.79
C GLY A 278 13.86 4.43 11.66
N TRP A 279 13.15 4.68 10.56
CA TRP A 279 13.21 3.81 9.38
C TRP A 279 14.55 3.95 8.65
N LYS A 280 15.15 2.83 8.23
CA LYS A 280 16.33 2.87 7.36
C LYS A 280 15.88 2.81 5.90
N LEU A 281 16.05 3.91 5.14
CA LEU A 281 15.93 3.86 3.69
C LEU A 281 17.05 2.98 3.11
N CYS A 282 16.68 1.89 2.47
CA CYS A 282 17.60 0.91 1.88
C CYS A 282 17.85 1.18 0.40
N GLN A 283 16.81 1.54 -0.34
CA GLN A 283 16.89 1.75 -1.78
C GLN A 283 15.66 2.51 -2.28
N GLU A 284 15.86 3.41 -3.23
CA GLU A 284 14.86 3.84 -4.19
C GLU A 284 14.95 3.02 -5.47
N MET A 285 13.80 2.55 -5.98
CA MET A 285 13.69 2.02 -7.33
C MET A 285 12.74 2.89 -8.16
N VAL A 286 13.03 3.06 -9.44
CA VAL A 286 12.19 3.85 -10.36
C VAL A 286 11.38 2.92 -11.26
N TRP A 287 10.07 2.93 -11.08
CA TRP A 287 9.13 2.31 -12.01
C TRP A 287 8.76 3.30 -13.11
N CYS A 288 9.36 3.11 -14.29
CA CYS A 288 9.13 3.92 -15.47
C CYS A 288 7.83 3.50 -16.20
N GLN A 289 6.91 4.44 -16.39
CA GLN A 289 5.64 4.24 -17.09
C GLN A 289 5.76 4.70 -18.55
N ARG A 290 5.94 3.75 -19.47
CA ARG A 290 6.11 4.06 -20.91
C ARG A 290 4.79 4.27 -21.65
N ASP A 291 3.71 3.76 -21.09
CA ASP A 291 2.36 3.69 -21.65
C ASP A 291 1.46 4.87 -21.26
N LYS A 292 1.87 5.69 -20.28
CA LYS A 292 1.13 6.90 -19.89
C LYS A 292 1.28 7.98 -20.96
N LYS A 293 0.17 8.52 -21.45
CA LYS A 293 0.14 9.59 -22.46
C LYS A 293 0.96 10.81 -22.01
N LEU A 294 1.71 11.39 -22.93
CA LEU A 294 2.38 12.69 -22.76
C LEU A 294 1.38 13.80 -23.01
N GLY A 295 1.37 14.82 -22.15
CA GLY A 295 0.66 16.07 -22.41
C GLY A 295 1.64 17.19 -22.75
N ILE A 296 1.23 18.09 -23.64
CA ILE A 296 1.99 19.30 -23.99
C ILE A 296 1.63 20.39 -22.97
N TRP A 297 2.16 20.24 -21.76
CA TRP A 297 1.85 21.14 -20.64
C TRP A 297 2.75 22.36 -20.64
N GLY A 298 2.16 23.53 -20.42
CA GLY A 298 2.89 24.79 -20.25
C GLY A 298 3.35 25.46 -21.55
N TYR A 299 3.46 24.73 -22.66
CA TYR A 299 3.85 25.31 -23.97
C TYR A 299 2.82 26.35 -24.46
N PRO A 300 3.27 27.46 -25.09
CA PRO A 300 4.67 27.88 -25.25
C PRO A 300 5.23 28.70 -24.08
N ASN A 301 4.46 28.90 -23.01
CA ASN A 301 4.68 29.96 -22.03
C ASN A 301 5.45 29.54 -20.77
N SER A 302 5.52 28.25 -20.45
CA SER A 302 6.04 27.74 -19.16
C SER A 302 6.54 26.30 -19.25
N TYR A 303 7.43 25.92 -18.32
CA TYR A 303 7.87 24.54 -18.15
C TYR A 303 6.96 23.81 -17.16
N ILE A 304 6.33 22.73 -17.61
CA ILE A 304 5.55 21.83 -16.76
C ILE A 304 5.95 20.40 -17.06
N SER A 305 6.40 19.68 -16.03
CA SER A 305 6.91 18.33 -16.19
C SER A 305 5.79 17.31 -16.45
N ASN A 306 6.08 16.35 -17.33
CA ASN A 306 5.32 15.13 -17.40
C ASN A 306 5.90 14.12 -16.39
N VAL A 307 5.21 13.92 -15.26
CA VAL A 307 5.61 12.94 -14.25
C VAL A 307 5.22 11.54 -14.73
N HIS A 308 6.22 10.72 -15.08
CA HIS A 308 6.06 9.43 -15.78
C HIS A 308 6.65 8.25 -15.03
N HIS A 309 6.91 8.41 -13.74
CA HIS A 309 7.46 7.34 -12.92
C HIS A 309 6.85 7.34 -11.54
N HIS A 310 6.91 6.18 -10.90
CA HIS A 310 6.71 6.02 -9.47
C HIS A 310 8.05 5.63 -8.84
N TYR A 311 8.25 6.05 -7.61
CA TYR A 311 9.29 5.54 -6.75
C TYR A 311 8.75 4.35 -5.98
N PHE A 312 9.54 3.30 -5.88
CA PHE A 312 9.45 2.28 -4.85
C PHE A 312 10.51 2.59 -3.82
N LEU A 313 10.08 3.08 -2.67
CA LEU A 313 10.95 3.40 -1.56
C LEU A 313 10.99 2.18 -0.64
N ILE A 314 12.15 1.55 -0.56
CA ILE A 314 12.37 0.34 0.23
C ILE A 314 13.02 0.76 1.54
N PHE A 315 12.30 0.54 2.63
CA PHE A 315 12.75 0.79 3.98
C PHE A 315 12.96 -0.51 4.74
N ARG A 316 13.79 -0.45 5.78
CA ARG A 316 13.90 -1.48 6.80
C ARG A 316 13.38 -0.91 8.13
N ALA A 317 12.47 -1.65 8.76
CA ALA A 317 11.89 -1.34 10.05
C ALA A 317 12.99 -1.29 11.14
N PRO A 318 12.82 -0.43 12.16
CA PRO A 318 13.77 -0.36 13.28
C PRO A 318 13.92 -1.70 14.00
N ASN A 319 15.09 -1.95 14.59
CA ASN A 319 15.38 -3.22 15.27
C ASN A 319 14.86 -3.23 16.72
N ARG A 320 14.59 -2.06 17.31
CA ARG A 320 14.00 -1.91 18.64
C ARG A 320 12.89 -0.87 18.62
N VAL A 321 11.82 -1.12 19.36
CA VAL A 321 10.74 -0.13 19.59
C VAL A 321 11.29 1.15 20.24
N ASN A 322 12.40 1.07 20.98
CA ASN A 322 13.05 2.24 21.58
C ASN A 322 13.83 3.12 20.58
N ASP A 323 14.08 2.64 19.35
CA ASP A 323 14.64 3.47 18.27
C ASP A 323 13.54 4.39 17.65
N LEU A 324 12.27 4.25 18.08
CA LEU A 324 11.10 5.05 17.65
C LEU A 324 10.85 6.32 18.51
N LYS A 325 11.78 6.76 19.38
CA LYS A 325 11.66 8.00 20.18
C LYS A 325 12.98 8.79 20.11
N GLU A 326 13.07 10.12 20.10
CA GLU A 326 12.23 11.24 20.56
C GLU A 326 12.48 12.47 19.66
N LYS A 327 11.44 13.16 19.17
CA LYS A 327 11.42 14.62 18.84
C LYS A 327 9.98 15.13 18.80
N ASP A 328 9.26 14.96 19.92
CA ASP A 328 8.16 15.85 20.26
C ASP A 328 8.66 16.72 21.42
N GLU A 329 9.39 17.79 21.09
CA GLU A 329 9.57 19.00 21.91
C GLU A 329 9.39 20.22 21.01
#